data_AF-A0A7C7CPS0-F1
#
_entry.id   AF-A0A7C7CPS0-F1
#
_cell.length_a   1.000
_cell.length_b   1.000
_cell.length_c   1.000
_cell.angle_alpha   90.00
_cell.angle_beta   90.00
_cell.angle_gamma   90.00
#
_symmetry.space_group_name_H-M   'P 1'
#
loop_
_entity.id
_entity.type
_entity.pdbx_description
1 polymer ?
#
loop_
_entity_poly.entity_id
_entity_poly.type
_entity_poly.pdbx_seq_one_letter_code
_entity_poly.pdbx_strand_id
1 'polypeptide(L)'
;MALSRGWQWVDIDPFGSPIPFLDSVMQSLARKAVLEVTATDVAALTGSSPAPLMRRYGARARLDEIAHDTGLRILLASVARCAARHDKVIEPLISTWDSHHLRVSVRVRKSLDSASIVEQNLGWRIANPSDVEAGENAGHGHILVPLDTIVDKNDKRISGPLWTGQIGDAEVMASMTEERALELCGPTEEICDDESELRLRRRAIARSVRHLAEESSAIHSGNLVVVDSLASRLQLPAPPSPTKLAEALVALGHCAAVAAYGKPAIRTDAPWDSILSALKSV
;
A
#
# COMPACT_ATOMS: atom_id res chain seq x y z
N MET A 1 -11.23 -30.21 -17.50
CA MET A 1 -11.15 -30.76 -16.13
C MET A 1 -11.23 -29.57 -15.19
N ALA A 2 -12.42 -29.23 -14.69
CA ALA A 2 -12.56 -28.22 -13.64
C ALA A 2 -12.05 -28.85 -12.34
N LEU A 3 -11.21 -28.13 -11.58
CA LEU A 3 -10.68 -28.60 -10.29
C LEU A 3 -11.84 -29.07 -9.39
N SER A 4 -11.70 -30.24 -8.77
CA SER A 4 -12.74 -30.80 -7.87
C SER A 4 -12.96 -29.94 -6.62
N ARG A 5 -11.97 -29.12 -6.25
CA ARG A 5 -12.00 -28.08 -5.21
C ARG A 5 -11.07 -26.92 -5.61
N GLY A 6 -11.44 -25.69 -5.31
CA GLY A 6 -10.57 -24.51 -5.55
C GLY A 6 -9.46 -24.38 -4.50
N TRP A 7 -8.41 -23.62 -4.82
CA TRP A 7 -7.27 -23.36 -3.93
C TRP A 7 -7.60 -22.32 -2.85
N GLN A 8 -7.21 -22.58 -1.60
CA GLN A 8 -7.40 -21.66 -0.47
C GLN A 8 -6.28 -20.61 -0.36
N TRP A 9 -5.11 -20.90 -0.92
CA TRP A 9 -3.96 -20.00 -0.93
C TRP A 9 -3.21 -20.16 -2.24
N VAL A 10 -2.91 -19.07 -2.92
CA VAL A 10 -2.06 -19.04 -4.13
C VAL A 10 -1.10 -17.87 -4.06
N ASP A 11 0.15 -18.09 -4.45
CA ASP A 11 1.16 -17.03 -4.59
C ASP A 11 1.58 -16.89 -6.06
N ILE A 12 1.45 -15.68 -6.60
CA ILE A 12 1.85 -15.31 -7.96
C ILE A 12 3.15 -14.50 -7.85
N ASP A 13 4.28 -15.17 -8.09
CA ASP A 13 5.61 -14.54 -8.06
C ASP A 13 6.36 -14.70 -9.39
N PRO A 14 6.05 -13.89 -10.41
CA PRO A 14 6.68 -13.97 -11.71
C PRO A 14 7.82 -12.95 -11.87
N PHE A 15 8.70 -13.21 -12.83
CA PHE A 15 9.58 -12.17 -13.33
C PHE A 15 8.78 -11.12 -14.12
N GLY A 16 8.65 -9.92 -13.57
CA GLY A 16 7.99 -8.77 -14.17
C GLY A 16 6.56 -8.62 -13.70
N SER A 17 5.60 -8.66 -14.64
CA SER A 17 4.20 -8.34 -14.37
C SER A 17 3.38 -9.60 -14.03
N PRO A 18 2.52 -9.57 -13.00
CA PRO A 18 1.63 -10.68 -12.66
C PRO A 18 0.38 -10.75 -13.54
N ILE A 19 0.11 -9.72 -14.34
CA ILE A 19 -1.12 -9.58 -15.14
C ILE A 19 -1.48 -10.83 -15.97
N PRO A 20 -0.54 -11.51 -16.66
CA PRO A 20 -0.87 -12.69 -17.45
C PRO A 20 -1.43 -13.88 -16.65
N PHE A 21 -1.16 -13.93 -15.34
CA PHE A 21 -1.54 -15.05 -14.48
C PHE A 21 -2.83 -14.80 -13.69
N LEU A 22 -3.20 -13.53 -13.51
CA LEU A 22 -4.30 -13.13 -12.63
C LEU A 22 -5.63 -13.81 -13.00
N ASP A 23 -5.98 -13.92 -14.27
CA ASP A 23 -7.28 -14.46 -14.68
C ASP A 23 -7.38 -15.96 -14.35
N SER A 24 -6.40 -16.75 -14.79
CA SER A 24 -6.33 -18.19 -14.53
C SER A 24 -6.29 -18.51 -13.03
N VAL A 25 -5.49 -17.76 -12.26
CA VAL A 25 -5.44 -17.94 -10.81
C VAL A 25 -6.79 -17.60 -10.19
N MET A 26 -7.39 -16.47 -10.56
CA MET A 26 -8.69 -16.06 -10.03
C MET A 26 -9.78 -17.11 -10.30
N GLN A 27 -9.79 -17.76 -11.47
CA GLN A 27 -10.70 -18.88 -11.76
C GLN A 27 -10.46 -20.09 -10.85
N SER A 28 -9.19 -20.38 -10.51
CA SER A 28 -8.80 -21.54 -9.70
C SER A 28 -9.05 -21.40 -8.20
N LEU A 29 -9.24 -20.17 -7.69
CA LEU A 29 -9.43 -19.91 -6.27
C LEU A 29 -10.75 -20.47 -5.73
N ALA A 30 -10.69 -20.98 -4.49
CA ALA A 30 -11.86 -21.33 -3.70
C ALA A 30 -12.79 -20.12 -3.47
N ARG A 31 -13.99 -20.37 -2.94
CA ARG A 31 -14.97 -19.31 -2.63
C ARG A 31 -14.47 -18.29 -1.61
N LYS A 32 -13.54 -18.71 -0.76
CA LYS A 32 -12.76 -17.90 0.18
C LYS A 32 -11.32 -18.38 0.09
N ALA A 33 -10.40 -17.48 -0.22
CA ALA A 33 -8.99 -17.79 -0.40
C ALA A 33 -8.12 -16.58 -0.05
N VAL A 34 -6.83 -16.81 0.14
CA VAL A 34 -5.79 -15.77 0.13
C VAL A 34 -5.07 -15.82 -1.20
N LEU A 35 -4.83 -14.66 -1.78
CA LEU A 35 -4.05 -14.47 -2.99
C LEU A 35 -2.90 -13.52 -2.68
N GLU A 36 -1.68 -14.01 -2.88
CA GLU A 36 -0.45 -13.21 -2.85
C GLU A 36 -0.08 -12.87 -4.29
N VAL A 37 0.21 -11.59 -4.55
CA VAL A 37 0.61 -11.12 -5.89
C VAL A 37 1.85 -10.26 -5.78
N THR A 38 2.92 -10.72 -6.42
CA THR A 38 4.17 -9.99 -6.56
C THR A 38 4.29 -9.40 -7.97
N ALA A 39 4.75 -8.15 -8.05
CA ALA A 39 5.10 -7.47 -9.27
C ALA A 39 6.52 -6.91 -9.17
N THR A 40 7.43 -7.41 -10.01
CA THR A 40 8.81 -6.91 -10.08
C THR A 40 9.00 -5.87 -11.19
N ASP A 41 7.97 -5.60 -12.02
CA ASP A 41 7.98 -4.52 -13.00
C ASP A 41 7.67 -3.14 -12.39
N VAL A 42 8.34 -2.82 -11.27
CA VAL A 42 8.15 -1.61 -10.46
C VAL A 42 8.21 -0.34 -11.30
N ALA A 43 9.12 -0.27 -12.28
CA ALA A 43 9.24 0.88 -13.18
C ALA A 43 7.95 1.19 -13.97
N ALA A 44 7.13 0.18 -14.29
CA ALA A 44 5.81 0.41 -14.85
C ALA A 44 4.88 0.98 -13.78
N LEU A 45 4.72 0.29 -12.65
CA LEU A 45 3.78 0.64 -11.59
C LEU A 45 4.03 2.01 -10.93
N THR A 46 5.29 2.47 -10.86
CA THR A 46 5.65 3.80 -10.32
C THR A 46 5.56 4.92 -11.35
N GLY A 47 5.30 4.61 -12.63
CA GLY A 47 5.14 5.59 -13.69
C GLY A 47 6.41 5.94 -14.47
N SER A 48 7.59 5.41 -14.10
CA SER A 48 8.83 5.60 -14.86
C SER A 48 8.77 5.02 -16.28
N SER A 49 7.90 4.04 -16.51
CA SER A 49 7.64 3.41 -17.81
C SER A 49 6.15 3.48 -18.17
N PRO A 50 5.66 4.64 -18.65
CA PRO A 50 4.22 4.90 -18.82
C PRO A 50 3.56 4.04 -19.90
N ALA A 51 4.28 3.66 -20.96
CA ALA A 51 3.71 2.81 -22.02
C ALA A 51 3.46 1.37 -21.53
N PRO A 52 4.41 0.67 -20.87
CA PRO A 52 4.12 -0.59 -20.18
C PRO A 52 3.02 -0.47 -19.11
N LEU A 53 3.04 0.60 -18.31
CA LEU A 53 2.01 0.85 -17.29
C LEU A 53 0.61 0.86 -17.89
N MET A 54 0.42 1.64 -18.96
CA MET A 54 -0.87 1.75 -19.64
C MET A 54 -1.30 0.40 -20.26
N ARG A 55 -0.40 -0.32 -20.94
CA ARG A 55 -0.74 -1.58 -21.61
C ARG A 55 -1.09 -2.71 -20.65
N ARG A 56 -0.44 -2.77 -19.48
CA ARG A 56 -0.59 -3.89 -18.53
C ARG A 56 -1.65 -3.61 -17.47
N TYR A 57 -1.67 -2.39 -16.94
CA TYR A 57 -2.49 -2.03 -15.77
C TYR A 57 -3.61 -1.04 -16.12
N GLY A 58 -3.63 -0.46 -17.33
CA GLY A 58 -4.66 0.49 -17.74
C GLY A 58 -4.67 1.78 -16.91
N ALA A 59 -3.52 2.18 -16.38
CA ALA A 59 -3.38 3.30 -15.46
C ALA A 59 -2.32 4.31 -15.92
N ARG A 60 -2.30 5.46 -15.26
CA ARG A 60 -1.23 6.48 -15.32
C ARG A 60 -0.70 6.68 -13.90
N ALA A 61 0.58 6.99 -13.77
CA ALA A 61 1.18 7.26 -12.49
C ALA A 61 2.16 8.41 -12.61
N ARG A 62 2.10 9.33 -11.66
CA ARG A 62 3.11 10.33 -11.44
C ARG A 62 4.24 9.71 -10.61
N LEU A 63 5.45 9.84 -11.14
CA LEU A 63 6.67 9.49 -10.42
C LEU A 63 7.01 10.59 -9.40
N ASP A 64 6.73 10.32 -8.14
CA ASP A 64 6.97 11.21 -6.99
C ASP A 64 7.35 10.41 -5.73
N GLU A 65 7.42 11.06 -4.57
CA GLU A 65 7.86 10.46 -3.32
C GLU A 65 6.99 9.29 -2.84
N ILE A 66 5.72 9.26 -3.22
CA ILE A 66 4.73 8.24 -2.88
C ILE A 66 4.39 7.35 -4.09
N ALA A 67 5.31 7.26 -5.06
CA ALA A 67 5.12 6.45 -6.26
C ALA A 67 4.97 4.95 -5.96
N HIS A 68 5.58 4.41 -4.91
CA HIS A 68 5.40 3.00 -4.54
C HIS A 68 4.00 2.76 -3.94
N ASP A 69 3.46 3.68 -3.13
CA ASP A 69 2.06 3.60 -2.65
C ASP A 69 1.08 3.65 -3.82
N THR A 70 1.35 4.53 -4.80
CA THR A 70 0.58 4.56 -6.06
C THR A 70 0.68 3.26 -6.84
N GLY A 71 1.88 2.68 -6.93
CA GLY A 71 2.11 1.40 -7.58
C GLY A 71 1.33 0.26 -6.92
N LEU A 72 1.32 0.19 -5.58
CA LEU A 72 0.53 -0.78 -4.81
C LEU A 72 -0.96 -0.61 -5.10
N ARG A 73 -1.46 0.63 -5.10
CA ARG A 73 -2.87 0.92 -5.39
C ARG A 73 -3.27 0.59 -6.83
N ILE A 74 -2.38 0.78 -7.81
CA ILE A 74 -2.60 0.36 -9.19
C ILE A 74 -2.63 -1.17 -9.29
N LEU A 75 -1.71 -1.87 -8.60
CA LEU A 75 -1.70 -3.33 -8.55
C LEU A 75 -3.00 -3.86 -7.92
N LEU A 76 -3.41 -3.31 -6.77
CA LEU A 76 -4.69 -3.64 -6.12
C LEU A 76 -5.89 -3.39 -7.04
N ALA A 77 -5.93 -2.28 -7.76
CA ALA A 77 -6.99 -2.00 -8.73
C ALA A 77 -7.07 -3.07 -9.83
N SER A 78 -5.92 -3.52 -10.34
CA SER A 78 -5.85 -4.59 -11.34
C SER A 78 -6.32 -5.94 -10.79
N VAL A 79 -5.94 -6.29 -9.55
CA VAL A 79 -6.42 -7.52 -8.89
C VAL A 79 -7.93 -7.42 -8.60
N ALA A 80 -8.42 -6.28 -8.11
CA ALA A 80 -9.83 -6.05 -7.81
C ALA A 80 -10.71 -6.17 -9.07
N ARG A 81 -10.32 -5.51 -10.16
CA ARG A 81 -11.00 -5.62 -11.46
C ARG A 81 -10.97 -7.05 -12.00
N CYS A 82 -9.87 -7.77 -11.80
CA CYS A 82 -9.81 -9.19 -12.15
C CYS A 82 -10.81 -9.99 -11.33
N ALA A 83 -10.80 -9.85 -10.01
CA ALA A 83 -11.72 -10.55 -9.11
C ALA A 83 -13.19 -10.30 -9.49
N ALA A 84 -13.55 -9.04 -9.79
CA ALA A 84 -14.90 -8.66 -10.14
C ALA A 84 -15.43 -9.38 -11.40
N ARG A 85 -14.58 -9.62 -12.42
CA ARG A 85 -14.96 -10.41 -13.61
C ARG A 85 -15.26 -11.88 -13.30
N HIS A 86 -14.86 -12.36 -12.12
CA HIS A 86 -15.05 -13.72 -11.62
C HIS A 86 -16.05 -13.78 -10.46
N ASP A 87 -16.94 -12.79 -10.33
CA ASP A 87 -17.93 -12.65 -9.24
C ASP A 87 -17.32 -12.61 -7.84
N LYS A 88 -16.07 -12.14 -7.74
CA LYS A 88 -15.30 -12.09 -6.50
C LYS A 88 -14.92 -10.65 -6.16
N VAL A 89 -14.64 -10.44 -4.88
CA VAL A 89 -14.06 -9.20 -4.37
C VAL A 89 -12.79 -9.50 -3.62
N ILE A 90 -11.96 -8.48 -3.49
CA ILE A 90 -10.75 -8.52 -2.69
C ILE A 90 -10.90 -7.68 -1.42
N GLU A 91 -10.25 -8.12 -0.36
CA GLU A 91 -10.04 -7.40 0.88
C GLU A 91 -8.52 -7.37 1.10
N PRO A 92 -7.85 -6.22 0.90
CA PRO A 92 -6.42 -6.10 1.14
C PRO A 92 -6.05 -6.45 2.57
N LEU A 93 -5.08 -7.36 2.74
CA LEU A 93 -4.56 -7.78 4.04
C LEU A 93 -3.30 -7.01 4.38
N ILE A 94 -2.35 -6.98 3.45
CA ILE A 94 -1.08 -6.25 3.57
C ILE A 94 -0.65 -5.85 2.17
N SER A 95 -0.09 -4.64 2.01
CA SER A 95 0.56 -4.19 0.79
C SER A 95 1.93 -3.63 1.12
N THR A 96 2.99 -4.19 0.53
CA THR A 96 4.38 -3.79 0.83
C THR A 96 5.21 -3.57 -0.42
N TRP A 97 6.23 -2.74 -0.27
CA TRP A 97 7.33 -2.62 -1.22
C TRP A 97 8.60 -3.03 -0.51
N ASP A 98 9.35 -3.97 -1.08
CA ASP A 98 10.68 -4.36 -0.58
C ASP A 98 11.70 -4.24 -1.70
N SER A 99 12.20 -3.02 -1.90
CA SER A 99 13.27 -2.63 -2.82
C SER A 99 13.01 -2.89 -4.31
N HIS A 100 12.87 -4.16 -4.69
CA HIS A 100 12.82 -4.63 -6.07
C HIS A 100 11.43 -5.08 -6.52
N HIS A 101 10.47 -5.19 -5.61
CA HIS A 101 9.14 -5.69 -5.92
C HIS A 101 8.05 -5.03 -5.09
N LEU A 102 6.86 -4.97 -5.65
CA LEU A 102 5.62 -4.62 -4.98
C LEU A 102 4.86 -5.91 -4.70
N ARG A 103 4.35 -6.08 -3.48
CA ARG A 103 3.61 -7.27 -3.05
C ARG A 103 2.28 -6.85 -2.44
N VAL A 104 1.21 -7.53 -2.83
CA VAL A 104 -0.11 -7.38 -2.21
C VAL A 104 -0.65 -8.74 -1.80
N SER A 105 -1.07 -8.84 -0.55
CA SER A 105 -1.73 -9.99 0.06
C SER A 105 -3.21 -9.65 0.19
N VAL A 106 -4.09 -10.40 -0.47
CA VAL A 106 -5.53 -10.11 -0.45
C VAL A 106 -6.35 -11.32 -0.08
N ARG A 107 -7.38 -11.14 0.74
CA ARG A 107 -8.43 -12.14 0.90
C ARG A 107 -9.42 -11.99 -0.23
N VAL A 108 -9.66 -13.07 -0.95
CA VAL A 108 -10.61 -13.14 -2.05
C VAL A 108 -11.86 -13.88 -1.58
N ARG A 109 -13.04 -13.30 -1.83
CA ARG A 109 -14.32 -13.96 -1.55
C ARG A 109 -15.33 -13.79 -2.66
N LYS A 110 -16.22 -14.77 -2.85
CA LYS A 110 -17.34 -14.66 -3.79
C LYS A 110 -18.38 -13.66 -3.26
N SER A 111 -18.76 -12.68 -4.07
CA SER A 111 -19.83 -11.70 -3.78
C SER A 111 -20.26 -11.03 -5.08
N LEU A 112 -21.47 -11.33 -5.57
CA LEU A 112 -21.99 -10.76 -6.81
C LEU A 112 -22.23 -9.25 -6.66
N ASP A 113 -23.00 -8.86 -5.65
CA ASP A 113 -23.40 -7.46 -5.43
C ASP A 113 -22.17 -6.56 -5.23
N SER A 114 -21.22 -7.01 -4.40
CA SER A 114 -19.98 -6.25 -4.16
C SER A 114 -19.07 -6.21 -5.39
N ALA A 115 -19.04 -7.26 -6.22
CA ALA A 115 -18.26 -7.28 -7.45
C ALA A 115 -18.83 -6.29 -8.49
N SER A 116 -20.15 -6.14 -8.56
CA SER A 116 -20.81 -5.18 -9.46
C SER A 116 -20.52 -3.71 -9.13
N ILE A 117 -20.08 -3.41 -7.91
CA ILE A 117 -19.73 -2.05 -7.46
C ILE A 117 -18.23 -1.88 -7.19
N VAL A 118 -17.37 -2.72 -7.80
CA VAL A 118 -15.91 -2.65 -7.61
C VAL A 118 -15.35 -1.24 -7.84
N GLU A 119 -15.96 -0.47 -8.75
CA GLU A 119 -15.58 0.90 -9.10
C GLU A 119 -15.66 1.88 -7.93
N GLN A 120 -16.49 1.61 -6.91
CA GLN A 120 -16.56 2.45 -5.70
C GLN A 120 -15.27 2.44 -4.88
N ASN A 121 -14.43 1.40 -5.04
CA ASN A 121 -13.11 1.32 -4.41
C ASN A 121 -11.99 1.79 -5.34
N LEU A 122 -12.33 2.34 -6.50
CA LEU A 122 -11.40 2.85 -7.48
C LEU A 122 -11.53 4.37 -7.58
N GLY A 123 -10.46 5.00 -8.05
CA GLY A 123 -10.45 6.43 -8.24
C GLY A 123 -9.12 6.96 -8.71
N TRP A 124 -8.86 8.21 -8.36
CA TRP A 124 -7.71 8.96 -8.82
C TRP A 124 -6.91 9.48 -7.63
N ARG A 125 -5.59 9.56 -7.77
CA ARG A 125 -4.73 10.36 -6.89
C ARG A 125 -4.43 11.67 -7.58
N ILE A 126 -4.69 12.79 -6.91
CA ILE A 126 -4.26 14.12 -7.35
C ILE A 126 -3.09 14.55 -6.47
N ALA A 127 -1.89 14.68 -7.06
CA ALA A 127 -0.72 15.20 -6.36
C ALA A 127 -0.73 16.74 -6.35
N ASN A 128 -0.35 17.35 -5.22
CA ASN A 128 -0.40 18.79 -4.99
C ASN A 128 -1.75 19.39 -5.46
N PRO A 129 -2.87 18.94 -4.87
CA PRO A 129 -4.18 19.49 -5.20
C PRO A 129 -4.24 20.96 -4.80
N SER A 130 -4.99 21.74 -5.56
CA SER A 130 -5.45 23.06 -5.13
C SER A 130 -6.42 22.94 -3.95
N ASP A 131 -6.59 24.01 -3.18
CA ASP A 131 -7.52 24.02 -2.05
C ASP A 131 -8.97 23.67 -2.48
N VAL A 132 -9.35 24.04 -3.70
CA VAL A 132 -10.66 23.69 -4.29
C VAL A 132 -10.77 22.19 -4.57
N GLU A 133 -9.72 21.57 -5.12
CA GLU A 133 -9.70 20.11 -5.37
C GLU A 133 -9.67 19.33 -4.05
N ALA A 134 -8.98 19.85 -3.04
CA ALA A 134 -8.72 19.16 -1.78
C ALA A 134 -9.85 19.29 -0.75
N GLY A 135 -10.61 20.39 -0.76
CA GLY A 135 -11.67 20.65 0.21
C GLY A 135 -11.13 20.59 1.65
N GLU A 136 -11.70 19.70 2.47
CA GLU A 136 -11.26 19.47 3.86
C GLU A 136 -9.82 18.95 3.97
N ASN A 137 -9.25 18.41 2.89
CA ASN A 137 -7.86 17.95 2.81
C ASN A 137 -6.92 19.03 2.24
N ALA A 138 -7.32 20.31 2.24
CA ALA A 138 -6.46 21.40 1.80
C ALA A 138 -5.11 21.38 2.54
N GLY A 139 -4.03 21.62 1.80
CA GLY A 139 -2.66 21.55 2.33
C GLY A 139 -1.99 20.17 2.29
N HIS A 140 -2.72 19.07 2.08
CA HIS A 140 -2.09 17.75 1.92
C HIS A 140 -1.25 17.65 0.63
N GLY A 141 -0.25 16.76 0.64
CA GLY A 141 0.62 16.50 -0.52
C GLY A 141 -0.11 15.81 -1.68
N HIS A 142 -1.17 15.06 -1.38
CA HIS A 142 -2.04 14.41 -2.35
C HIS A 142 -3.42 14.16 -1.73
N ILE A 143 -4.39 13.88 -2.60
CA ILE A 143 -5.71 13.38 -2.22
C ILE A 143 -6.08 12.18 -3.07
N LEU A 144 -6.97 11.34 -2.55
CA LEU A 144 -7.65 10.28 -3.29
C LEU A 144 -9.09 10.70 -3.53
N VAL A 145 -9.53 10.65 -4.78
CA VAL A 145 -10.89 11.06 -5.19
C VAL A 145 -11.59 9.92 -5.93
N PRO A 146 -12.93 9.81 -5.86
CA PRO A 146 -13.69 8.73 -6.49
C PRO A 146 -13.53 8.67 -8.02
N LEU A 147 -13.80 7.50 -8.63
CA LEU A 147 -13.62 7.26 -10.07
C LEU A 147 -14.45 8.18 -10.97
N ASP A 148 -15.64 8.59 -10.52
CA ASP A 148 -16.55 9.50 -11.24
C ASP A 148 -16.11 10.97 -11.21
N THR A 149 -15.04 11.30 -10.47
CA THR A 149 -14.42 12.63 -10.50
C THR A 149 -13.90 12.94 -11.89
N ILE A 150 -14.31 14.08 -12.45
CA ILE A 150 -13.85 14.54 -13.76
C ILE A 150 -12.40 15.01 -13.62
N VAL A 151 -11.49 14.31 -14.29
CA VAL A 151 -10.06 14.60 -14.29
C VAL A 151 -9.55 14.87 -15.71
N ASP A 152 -8.63 15.83 -15.86
CA ASP A 152 -7.89 15.99 -17.11
C ASP A 152 -6.80 14.91 -17.20
N LYS A 153 -6.95 13.99 -18.15
CA LYS A 153 -6.00 12.89 -18.36
C LYS A 153 -4.61 13.41 -18.75
N ASN A 154 -4.48 14.63 -19.27
CA ASN A 154 -3.20 15.23 -19.62
C ASN A 154 -2.50 15.91 -18.43
N ASP A 155 -3.18 16.09 -17.30
CA ASP A 155 -2.58 16.61 -16.09
C ASP A 155 -1.61 15.60 -15.47
N LYS A 156 -0.34 15.99 -15.38
CA LYS A 156 0.75 15.17 -14.82
C LYS A 156 0.68 15.00 -13.29
N ARG A 157 -0.23 15.69 -12.61
CA ARG A 157 -0.53 15.51 -11.18
C ARG A 157 -1.38 14.26 -10.94
N ILE A 158 -2.13 13.83 -11.95
CA ILE A 158 -3.18 12.81 -11.80
C ILE A 158 -2.60 11.41 -12.04
N SER A 159 -2.88 10.52 -11.10
CA SER A 159 -2.56 9.09 -11.20
C SER A 159 -3.82 8.25 -11.05
N GLY A 160 -3.88 7.14 -11.77
CA GLY A 160 -4.99 6.19 -11.74
C GLY A 160 -5.49 5.78 -13.13
N PRO A 161 -6.64 5.09 -13.21
CA PRO A 161 -7.42 4.66 -12.06
C PRO A 161 -6.65 3.71 -11.12
N LEU A 162 -6.82 3.87 -9.82
CA LEU A 162 -6.13 3.11 -8.78
C LEU A 162 -7.08 2.81 -7.61
N TRP A 163 -6.66 1.93 -6.70
CA TRP A 163 -7.41 1.57 -5.50
C TRP A 163 -7.41 2.72 -4.48
N THR A 164 -8.59 3.19 -4.09
CA THR A 164 -8.77 4.29 -3.12
C THR A 164 -9.10 3.81 -1.72
N GLY A 165 -9.48 2.53 -1.56
CA GLY A 165 -9.74 1.93 -0.25
C GLY A 165 -8.49 1.70 0.59
N GLN A 166 -8.67 1.02 1.72
CA GLN A 166 -7.60 0.58 2.61
C GLN A 166 -6.67 -0.40 1.87
N ILE A 167 -5.37 -0.34 2.14
CA ILE A 167 -4.36 -1.19 1.49
C ILE A 167 -3.88 -2.33 2.37
N GLY A 168 -4.40 -2.42 3.59
CA GLY A 168 -4.13 -3.49 4.55
C GLY A 168 -5.26 -3.60 5.57
N ASP A 169 -5.25 -4.70 6.31
CA ASP A 169 -6.20 -5.06 7.35
C ASP A 169 -5.54 -4.81 8.72
N ALA A 170 -6.20 -4.02 9.57
CA ALA A 170 -5.63 -3.60 10.84
C ALA A 170 -5.35 -4.78 11.79
N GLU A 171 -6.23 -5.80 11.84
CA GLU A 171 -6.05 -6.95 12.72
C GLU A 171 -4.89 -7.83 12.23
N VAL A 172 -4.82 -8.08 10.92
CA VAL A 172 -3.72 -8.83 10.31
C VAL A 172 -2.39 -8.12 10.52
N MET A 173 -2.32 -6.81 10.25
CA MET A 173 -1.10 -6.04 10.42
C MET A 173 -0.66 -5.97 11.87
N ALA A 174 -1.58 -5.76 12.83
CA ALA A 174 -1.27 -5.74 14.26
C ALA A 174 -0.63 -7.06 14.76
N SER A 175 -0.94 -8.19 14.11
CA SER A 175 -0.34 -9.49 14.44
C SER A 175 1.10 -9.68 13.92
N MET A 176 1.59 -8.81 13.03
CA MET A 176 2.90 -8.89 12.38
C MET A 176 4.00 -8.17 13.16
N THR A 177 4.16 -8.47 14.45
CA THR A 177 5.22 -7.86 15.28
C THR A 177 6.60 -8.45 14.99
N GLU A 178 7.67 -7.69 15.28
CA GLU A 178 9.05 -8.19 15.15
C GLU A 178 9.28 -9.43 16.05
N GLU A 179 8.74 -9.44 17.27
CA GLU A 179 8.83 -10.56 18.20
C GLU A 179 8.15 -11.81 17.64
N ARG A 180 6.93 -11.67 17.11
CA ARG A 180 6.17 -12.80 16.57
C ARG A 180 6.84 -13.36 15.31
N ALA A 181 7.38 -12.51 14.45
CA ALA A 181 8.13 -12.95 13.27
C ALA A 181 9.40 -13.70 13.67
N LEU A 182 10.12 -13.24 14.71
CA LEU A 182 11.31 -13.92 15.23
C LEU A 182 11.00 -15.23 15.95
N GLU A 183 9.84 -15.33 16.61
CA GLU A 183 9.37 -16.56 17.23
C GLU A 183 9.04 -17.63 16.19
N LEU A 184 8.36 -17.25 15.11
CA LEU A 184 7.90 -18.18 14.08
C LEU A 184 8.97 -18.56 13.06
N CYS A 185 9.80 -17.59 12.65
CA CYS A 185 10.70 -17.73 11.51
C CYS A 185 12.17 -17.48 11.87
N GLY A 186 12.46 -16.99 13.08
CA GLY A 186 13.81 -16.66 13.49
C GLY A 186 14.70 -17.90 13.56
N PRO A 187 15.87 -17.90 12.91
CA PRO A 187 16.81 -19.01 13.08
C PRO A 187 17.26 -19.10 14.54
N THR A 188 17.52 -20.33 14.96
CA THR A 188 18.08 -20.70 16.27
C THR A 188 19.54 -21.09 16.11
N GLU A 189 20.25 -21.20 17.24
CA GLU A 189 21.64 -21.71 17.28
C GLU A 189 21.77 -23.13 16.71
N GLU A 190 20.68 -23.90 16.67
CA GLU A 190 20.64 -25.23 16.05
C GLU A 190 20.74 -25.18 14.52
N ILE A 191 20.28 -24.09 13.90
CA ILE A 191 20.26 -23.90 12.44
C ILE A 191 21.51 -23.16 11.95
N CYS A 192 22.09 -22.30 12.79
CA CYS A 192 23.23 -21.47 12.48
C CYS A 192 24.05 -21.27 13.76
N ASP A 193 25.24 -21.89 13.79
CA ASP A 193 26.18 -21.90 14.92
C ASP A 193 27.08 -20.66 14.94
N ASP A 194 27.22 -19.95 13.81
CA ASP A 194 27.88 -18.64 13.77
C ASP A 194 26.99 -17.53 14.34
N GLU A 195 27.41 -16.96 15.48
CA GLU A 195 26.65 -15.94 16.21
C GLU A 195 26.42 -14.67 15.36
N SER A 196 27.38 -14.31 14.50
CA SER A 196 27.28 -13.11 13.66
C SER A 196 26.24 -13.29 12.56
N GLU A 197 26.23 -14.45 11.91
CA GLU A 197 25.25 -14.82 10.90
C GLU A 197 23.85 -14.97 11.50
N LEU A 198 23.73 -15.62 12.66
CA LEU A 198 22.48 -15.73 13.41
C LEU A 198 21.86 -14.34 13.66
N ARG A 199 22.69 -13.41 14.15
CA ARG A 199 22.28 -12.01 14.40
C ARG A 199 21.86 -11.29 13.12
N LEU A 200 22.58 -11.47 12.01
CA LEU A 200 22.26 -10.87 10.73
C LEU A 200 20.93 -11.38 10.16
N ARG A 201 20.69 -12.69 10.20
CA ARG A 201 19.45 -13.32 9.71
C ARG A 201 18.25 -12.90 10.55
N ARG A 202 18.37 -12.91 11.89
CA ARG A 202 17.31 -12.42 12.79
C ARG A 202 17.00 -10.94 12.54
N ARG A 203 18.02 -10.11 12.34
CA ARG A 203 17.82 -8.69 11.98
C ARG A 203 17.16 -8.51 10.61
N ALA A 204 17.38 -9.39 9.65
CA ALA A 204 16.69 -9.35 8.36
C ALA A 204 15.18 -9.63 8.52
N ILE A 205 14.82 -10.65 9.31
CA ILE A 205 13.41 -10.99 9.59
C ILE A 205 12.69 -9.86 10.33
N ALA A 206 13.31 -9.31 11.37
CA ALA A 206 12.73 -8.17 12.10
C ALA A 206 12.50 -6.98 11.14
N ARG A 207 13.49 -6.66 10.29
CA ARG A 207 13.35 -5.58 9.30
C ARG A 207 12.25 -5.82 8.27
N SER A 208 11.95 -7.05 7.88
CA SER A 208 10.93 -7.32 6.85
C SER A 208 9.51 -7.09 7.34
N VAL A 209 9.27 -7.08 8.67
CA VAL A 209 7.95 -6.81 9.27
C VAL A 209 7.91 -5.49 10.04
N ARG A 210 9.02 -4.75 10.08
CA ARG A 210 9.14 -3.51 10.83
C ARG A 210 8.05 -2.52 10.44
N HIS A 211 7.48 -1.86 11.44
CA HIS A 211 6.42 -0.86 11.31
C HIS A 211 5.05 -1.43 10.87
N LEU A 212 4.93 -2.71 10.47
CA LEU A 212 3.63 -3.26 10.07
C LEU A 212 2.63 -3.27 11.23
N ALA A 213 3.05 -3.75 12.39
CA ALA A 213 2.20 -3.79 13.57
C ALA A 213 1.82 -2.38 14.05
N GLU A 214 2.75 -1.44 14.07
CA GLU A 214 2.45 -0.06 14.50
C GLU A 214 1.56 0.68 13.49
N GLU A 215 1.82 0.54 12.17
CA GLU A 215 1.05 1.17 11.10
C GLU A 215 -0.41 0.71 11.09
N SER A 216 -0.71 -0.47 11.63
CA SER A 216 -2.08 -1.00 11.73
C SER A 216 -3.08 -0.02 12.36
N SER A 217 -2.62 0.82 13.31
CA SER A 217 -3.44 1.82 13.99
C SER A 217 -3.91 2.97 13.10
N ALA A 218 -3.25 3.18 11.95
CA ALA A 218 -3.54 4.26 11.00
C ALA A 218 -3.79 3.75 9.56
N ILE A 219 -3.79 2.42 9.33
CA ILE A 219 -3.88 1.83 7.98
C ILE A 219 -5.18 2.18 7.23
N HIS A 220 -6.23 2.55 7.96
CA HIS A 220 -7.49 3.01 7.39
C HIS A 220 -7.33 4.33 6.61
N SER A 221 -6.29 5.13 6.90
CA SER A 221 -6.07 6.42 6.24
C SER A 221 -5.37 6.29 4.88
N GLY A 222 -5.91 6.99 3.88
CA GLY A 222 -5.27 7.15 2.57
C GLY A 222 -4.10 8.15 2.54
N ASN A 223 -3.87 8.88 3.63
CA ASN A 223 -2.89 9.95 3.69
C ASN A 223 -1.54 9.43 4.22
N LEU A 224 -0.64 9.15 3.27
CA LEU A 224 0.77 8.83 3.51
C LEU A 224 1.62 10.10 3.39
N VAL A 225 2.28 10.49 4.47
CA VAL A 225 3.08 11.71 4.55
C VAL A 225 4.56 11.35 4.63
N VAL A 226 5.31 11.63 3.57
CA VAL A 226 6.77 11.50 3.57
C VAL A 226 7.36 12.72 4.28
N VAL A 227 8.01 12.50 5.42
CA VAL A 227 8.44 13.62 6.29
C VAL A 227 9.52 14.48 5.66
N ASP A 228 10.33 13.91 4.77
CA ASP A 228 11.33 14.67 4.00
C ASP A 228 10.67 15.69 3.06
N SER A 229 9.52 15.33 2.47
CA SER A 229 8.74 16.24 1.63
C SER A 229 8.14 17.40 2.43
N LEU A 230 7.77 17.16 3.70
CA LEU A 230 7.30 18.24 4.59
C LEU A 230 8.38 19.29 4.80
N ALA A 231 9.62 18.88 5.08
CA ALA A 231 10.71 19.83 5.29
C ALA A 231 10.95 20.71 4.06
N SER A 232 10.92 20.11 2.86
CA SER A 232 11.05 20.87 1.62
C SER A 232 9.88 21.82 1.38
N ARG A 233 8.63 21.35 1.57
CA ARG A 233 7.41 22.12 1.31
C ARG A 233 7.20 23.27 2.29
N LEU A 234 7.57 23.06 3.56
CA LEU A 234 7.41 24.03 4.65
C LEU A 234 8.70 24.80 4.97
N GLN A 235 9.78 24.55 4.25
CA GLN A 235 11.10 25.17 4.45
C GLN A 235 11.60 25.00 5.90
N LEU A 236 11.42 23.80 6.46
CA LEU A 236 11.92 23.46 7.79
C LEU A 236 13.44 23.27 7.76
N PRO A 237 14.16 23.57 8.85
CA PRO A 237 15.62 23.41 8.91
C PRO A 237 16.06 21.94 8.78
N ALA A 238 15.21 21.00 9.19
CA ALA A 238 15.45 19.56 9.06
C ALA A 238 14.11 18.79 8.96
N PRO A 239 14.11 17.58 8.38
CA PRO A 239 12.97 16.66 8.45
C PRO A 239 12.62 16.29 9.90
N PRO A 240 11.32 16.32 10.27
CA PRO A 240 10.91 15.86 11.59
C PRO A 240 11.10 14.35 11.72
N SER A 241 11.30 13.87 12.94
CA SER A 241 11.30 12.42 13.21
C SER A 241 9.89 11.86 12.93
N PRO A 242 9.74 10.81 12.10
CA PRO A 242 8.45 10.16 11.87
C PRO A 242 7.78 9.71 13.17
N THR A 243 8.56 9.13 14.09
CA THR A 243 8.07 8.66 15.39
C THR A 243 7.50 9.80 16.22
N LYS A 244 8.28 10.88 16.41
CA LYS A 244 7.82 12.04 17.20
C LYS A 244 6.60 12.74 16.58
N LEU A 245 6.56 12.82 15.24
CA LEU A 245 5.42 13.40 14.55
C LEU A 245 4.15 12.55 14.73
N ALA A 246 4.27 11.21 14.63
CA ALA A 246 3.17 10.32 14.91
C ALA A 246 2.69 10.43 16.37
N GLU A 247 3.60 10.44 17.34
CA GLU A 247 3.29 10.62 18.77
C GLU A 247 2.56 11.95 19.04
N ALA A 248 3.04 13.04 18.45
CA ALA A 248 2.42 14.36 18.60
C ALA A 248 1.00 14.40 18.01
N LEU A 249 0.76 13.74 16.87
CA LEU A 249 -0.57 13.63 16.27
C LEU A 249 -1.51 12.74 17.09
N VAL A 250 -1.01 11.64 17.65
CA VAL A 250 -1.77 10.80 18.59
C VAL A 250 -2.15 11.58 19.84
N ALA A 251 -1.26 12.42 20.38
CA ALA A 251 -1.56 13.31 21.51
C ALA A 251 -2.64 14.35 21.19
N LEU A 252 -2.83 14.71 19.91
CA LEU A 252 -3.92 15.57 19.43
C LEU A 252 -5.23 14.80 19.15
N GLY A 253 -5.25 13.48 19.37
CA GLY A 253 -6.44 12.64 19.20
C GLY A 253 -6.63 12.06 17.79
N HIS A 254 -5.59 12.08 16.96
CA HIS A 254 -5.61 11.51 15.60
C HIS A 254 -4.99 10.12 15.54
N CYS A 255 -5.41 9.32 14.58
CA CYS A 255 -4.71 8.07 14.26
C CYS A 255 -3.46 8.43 13.47
N ALA A 256 -2.28 8.08 13.99
CA ALA A 256 -1.01 8.29 13.31
C ALA A 256 0.01 7.23 13.71
N ALA A 257 0.76 6.74 12.72
CA ALA A 257 1.84 5.77 12.94
C ALA A 257 2.93 5.92 11.90
N VAL A 258 4.15 5.47 12.23
CA VAL A 258 5.24 5.33 11.25
C VAL A 258 4.81 4.30 10.21
N ALA A 259 4.91 4.67 8.94
CA ALA A 259 4.51 3.79 7.84
C ALA A 259 5.63 2.80 7.49
N ALA A 260 5.28 1.56 7.16
CA ALA A 260 6.17 0.57 6.56
C ALA A 260 6.42 0.92 5.08
N TYR A 261 7.13 2.02 4.86
CA TYR A 261 7.39 2.60 3.55
C TYR A 261 8.90 2.79 3.30
N GLY A 262 9.30 2.80 2.03
CA GLY A 262 10.70 2.88 1.62
C GLY A 262 11.42 4.20 1.96
N LYS A 263 10.68 5.20 2.43
CA LYS A 263 11.18 6.49 2.90
C LYS A 263 10.62 6.77 4.30
N PRO A 264 11.31 7.58 5.12
CA PRO A 264 10.76 8.06 6.39
C PRO A 264 9.37 8.69 6.16
N ALA A 265 8.34 8.06 6.70
CA ALA A 265 6.96 8.45 6.45
C ALA A 265 6.05 8.07 7.62
N ILE A 266 4.92 8.74 7.70
CA ILE A 266 3.82 8.40 8.59
C ILE A 266 2.54 8.22 7.78
N ARG A 267 1.62 7.43 8.30
CA ARG A 267 0.22 7.39 7.85
C ARG A 267 -0.65 8.01 8.92
N THR A 268 -1.57 8.89 8.55
CA THR A 268 -2.42 9.57 9.54
C THR A 268 -3.75 10.05 8.97
N ASP A 269 -4.81 10.06 9.78
CA ASP A 269 -6.10 10.70 9.43
C ASP A 269 -6.16 12.19 9.82
N ALA A 270 -5.07 12.74 10.37
CA ALA A 270 -5.03 14.12 10.81
C ALA A 270 -5.21 15.09 9.64
N PRO A 271 -6.05 16.13 9.80
CA PRO A 271 -6.13 17.22 8.84
C PRO A 271 -4.83 18.03 8.84
N TRP A 272 -4.61 18.80 7.79
CA TRP A 272 -3.38 19.56 7.60
C TRP A 272 -3.05 20.51 8.75
N ASP A 273 -4.04 21.18 9.33
CA ASP A 273 -3.84 22.10 10.47
C ASP A 273 -3.29 21.38 11.71
N SER A 274 -3.75 20.15 11.97
CA SER A 274 -3.21 19.32 13.05
C SER A 274 -1.78 18.88 12.77
N ILE A 275 -1.44 18.57 11.51
CA ILE A 275 -0.05 18.29 11.09
C ILE A 275 0.83 19.51 11.33
N LEU A 276 0.41 20.71 10.94
CA LEU A 276 1.13 21.96 11.20
C LEU A 276 1.29 22.24 12.70
N SER A 277 0.28 21.94 13.51
CA SER A 277 0.34 22.08 14.96
C SER A 277 1.34 21.11 15.58
N ALA A 278 1.29 19.83 15.19
CA ALA A 278 2.21 18.80 15.68
C ALA A 278 3.67 19.10 15.33
N LEU A 279 3.93 19.65 14.14
CA LEU A 279 5.28 20.05 13.71
C LEU A 279 5.92 21.11 14.61
N LYS A 280 5.15 21.92 15.34
CA LYS A 280 5.71 22.90 16.30
C LYS A 280 6.30 22.24 17.55
N SER A 281 5.96 20.98 17.80
CA SER A 281 6.37 20.22 18.99
C SER A 281 7.47 19.18 18.73
N VAL A 282 7.95 19.05 17.49
CA VAL A 282 8.82 17.95 17.04
C VAL A 282 10.18 18.42 16.54
#